data_AF-A0A2T5BW27-F1
#
_entry.id   AF-A0A2T5BW27-F1
#
_cell.length_a   1.000
_cell.length_b   1.000
_cell.length_c   1.000
_cell.angle_alpha   90.00
_cell.angle_beta   90.00
_cell.angle_gamma   90.00
#
_symmetry.space_group_name_H-M   'P 1'
#
loop_
_entity.id
_entity.type
_entity.pdbx_description
1 polymer ?
#
loop_
_entity_poly.entity_id
_entity_poly.type
_entity_poly.pdbx_seq_one_letter_code
_entity_poly.pdbx_strand_id
1 'polypeptide(L)'
;MRIAVPILVLALGACASGPQAGAGYSDYHSYLKAREDQLTGTTQPSAGQPLSAAGGVPTSTPTDLSDEQNFEAVASRESIESDRARLEAQQSQYVAIAPQPLPGRMSVPTGPNIVSYALDTTNKPGEQVYRRVNPLRNLSHERACARFASADKAQEAFLAAGGPQRDSKNLDPDGDGFACEWNPAPFRLVAN
;
A
#
# COMPACT_ATOMS: atom_id res chain seq x y z
N MET A 1 26.07 33.85 52.55
CA MET A 1 26.30 32.40 52.42
C MET A 1 26.38 32.10 50.93
N ARG A 2 27.58 32.02 50.36
CA ARG A 2 27.82 31.84 48.92
C ARG A 2 28.08 30.36 48.67
N ILE A 3 27.21 29.70 47.91
CA ILE A 3 27.30 28.28 47.58
C ILE A 3 28.11 28.16 46.28
N ALA A 4 29.29 27.55 46.37
CA ALA A 4 30.10 27.19 45.22
C ALA A 4 29.66 25.81 44.72
N VAL A 5 29.30 25.70 43.44
CA VAL A 5 29.01 24.43 42.76
C VAL A 5 30.21 24.11 41.86
N PRO A 6 30.86 22.95 42.00
CA PRO A 6 32.00 22.60 41.15
C PRO A 6 31.52 22.06 39.80
N ILE A 7 32.07 22.62 38.71
CA ILE A 7 31.91 22.16 37.34
C ILE A 7 32.89 21.01 37.09
N LEU A 8 32.36 19.81 36.81
CA LEU A 8 33.13 18.63 36.42
C LEU A 8 33.44 18.68 34.92
N VAL A 9 34.71 18.86 34.56
CA VAL A 9 35.19 18.87 33.16
C VAL A 9 35.58 17.44 32.78
N LEU A 10 34.86 16.87 31.80
CA LEU A 10 35.12 15.55 31.22
C LEU A 10 36.08 15.72 30.03
N ALA A 11 37.30 15.19 30.14
CA ALA A 11 38.27 15.15 29.06
C ALA A 11 38.02 13.93 28.15
N LEU A 12 37.59 14.17 26.91
CA LEU A 12 37.56 13.12 25.87
C LEU A 12 38.96 12.94 25.28
N GLY A 13 39.54 11.77 25.52
CA GLY A 13 40.78 11.34 24.89
C GLY A 13 40.58 11.04 23.40
N ALA A 14 41.50 11.57 22.58
CA ALA A 14 41.56 11.33 21.14
C ALA A 14 42.02 9.90 20.83
N CYS A 15 41.37 9.26 19.86
CA CYS A 15 41.93 8.11 19.16
C CYS A 15 42.34 8.54 17.75
N ALA A 16 43.65 8.58 17.50
CA ALA A 16 44.22 8.72 16.17
C ALA A 16 44.03 7.40 15.40
N SER A 17 43.35 7.46 14.25
CA SER A 17 43.23 6.34 13.32
C SER A 17 44.51 6.20 12.50
N GLY A 18 45.44 5.36 12.95
CA GLY A 18 46.50 4.84 12.09
C GLY A 18 45.91 3.90 11.03
N PRO A 19 46.48 3.81 9.82
CA PRO A 19 45.94 2.94 8.78
C PRO A 19 46.17 1.48 9.17
N GLN A 20 45.09 0.80 9.55
CA GLN A 20 45.10 -0.66 9.68
C GLN A 20 45.10 -1.24 8.28
N ALA A 21 46.27 -1.70 7.85
CA ALA A 21 46.42 -2.58 6.70
C ALA A 21 45.71 -3.91 7.02
N GLY A 22 44.42 -3.96 6.75
CA GLY A 22 43.55 -5.11 6.94
C GLY A 22 43.56 -6.00 5.69
N ALA A 23 44.07 -7.22 5.87
CA ALA A 23 43.85 -8.45 5.11
C ALA A 23 43.27 -8.36 3.68
N GLY A 24 44.12 -8.61 2.68
CA GLY A 24 43.81 -9.48 1.52
C GLY A 24 42.72 -9.07 0.51
N TYR A 25 41.97 -8.00 0.73
CA TYR A 25 40.98 -7.51 -0.22
C TYR A 25 41.51 -6.23 -0.86
N SER A 26 41.55 -6.21 -2.19
CA SER A 26 41.97 -5.03 -2.95
C SER A 26 41.09 -3.84 -2.59
N ASP A 27 41.66 -2.63 -2.56
CA ASP A 27 40.93 -1.40 -2.23
C ASP A 27 39.63 -1.29 -3.05
N TYR A 28 38.55 -0.81 -2.44
CA TYR A 28 37.22 -0.81 -3.04
C TYR A 28 37.18 -0.08 -4.39
N HIS A 29 38.00 0.97 -4.59
CA HIS A 29 38.09 1.63 -5.90
C HIS A 29 38.72 0.74 -6.97
N SER A 30 39.73 -0.06 -6.62
CA SER A 30 40.32 -1.02 -7.55
C SER A 30 39.35 -2.13 -7.95
N TYR A 31 38.51 -2.58 -7.01
CA TYR A 31 37.44 -3.54 -7.28
C TYR A 31 36.39 -2.97 -8.26
N LEU A 32 35.91 -1.75 -8.02
CA LEU A 32 34.93 -1.12 -8.92
C LEU A 32 35.48 -0.92 -10.33
N LYS A 33 36.75 -0.50 -10.46
CA LYS A 33 37.39 -0.32 -11.75
C LYS A 33 37.46 -1.63 -12.55
N ALA A 34 37.92 -2.71 -11.94
CA ALA A 34 37.99 -4.02 -12.60
C ALA A 34 36.60 -4.53 -13.04
N ARG A 35 35.57 -4.24 -12.26
CA ARG A 35 34.18 -4.58 -12.60
C ARG A 35 33.67 -3.77 -13.80
N GLU A 36 33.95 -2.46 -13.85
CA GLU A 36 33.56 -1.59 -14.97
C GLU A 36 34.28 -1.99 -16.27
N ASP A 37 35.56 -2.37 -16.21
CA ASP A 37 36.33 -2.84 -17.36
C ASP A 37 35.76 -4.16 -17.94
N GLN A 38 35.26 -5.06 -17.08
CA GLN A 38 34.57 -6.30 -17.49
C GLN A 38 33.19 -6.05 -18.10
N LEU A 39 32.42 -5.11 -17.55
CA LEU A 39 31.08 -4.76 -18.04
C LEU A 39 31.11 -4.00 -19.37
N THR A 40 32.13 -3.15 -19.56
CA THR A 40 32.30 -2.35 -20.78
C THR A 40 32.99 -3.13 -21.91
N GLY A 41 33.43 -4.37 -21.64
CA GLY A 41 34.03 -5.27 -22.64
C GLY A 41 35.38 -4.80 -23.18
N THR A 42 36.00 -3.79 -22.54
CA THR A 42 37.31 -3.24 -22.94
C THR A 42 38.47 -4.17 -22.54
N THR A 43 38.23 -5.04 -21.57
CA THR A 43 38.94 -6.33 -21.47
C THR A 43 37.98 -7.43 -21.88
N GLN A 44 38.18 -7.98 -23.07
CA GLN A 44 37.59 -9.27 -23.43
C GLN A 44 37.99 -10.24 -22.31
N PRO A 45 37.06 -10.94 -21.63
CA PRO A 45 37.47 -12.10 -20.88
C PRO A 45 38.23 -12.94 -21.91
N SER A 46 39.47 -13.30 -21.62
CA SER A 46 40.06 -14.40 -22.35
C SER A 46 39.08 -15.55 -22.14
N ALA A 47 38.20 -15.78 -23.12
CA ALA A 47 37.73 -17.12 -23.41
C ALA A 47 39.05 -17.86 -23.53
N GLY A 48 39.40 -18.58 -22.47
CA GLY A 48 40.69 -19.23 -22.37
C GLY A 48 40.89 -19.98 -23.67
N GLN A 49 41.93 -19.59 -24.41
CA GLN A 49 42.73 -20.60 -25.10
C GLN A 49 42.89 -21.73 -24.07
N PRO A 50 42.66 -23.01 -24.42
CA PRO A 50 42.90 -24.09 -23.49
C PRO A 50 44.35 -23.96 -23.04
N LEU A 51 44.55 -23.52 -21.80
CA LEU A 51 45.82 -23.69 -21.15
C LEU A 51 46.02 -25.19 -21.16
N SER A 52 47.00 -25.69 -21.90
CA SER A 52 47.55 -27.01 -21.64
C SER A 52 47.90 -27.02 -20.16
N ALA A 53 47.04 -27.62 -19.35
CA ALA A 53 47.20 -27.78 -17.93
C ALA A 53 48.31 -28.82 -17.72
N ALA A 54 49.56 -28.40 -17.93
CA ALA A 54 50.73 -29.07 -17.37
C ALA A 54 50.89 -28.74 -15.87
N GLY A 55 49.86 -28.18 -15.24
CA GLY A 55 49.67 -28.10 -13.81
C GLY A 55 48.18 -28.20 -13.56
N GLY A 56 47.72 -29.36 -13.08
CA GLY A 56 46.31 -29.56 -12.73
C GLY A 56 45.89 -28.53 -11.72
N VAL A 57 44.98 -27.63 -12.11
CA VAL A 57 44.17 -26.91 -11.15
C VAL A 57 43.34 -28.01 -10.49
N PRO A 58 43.46 -28.25 -9.17
CA PRO A 58 42.53 -29.16 -8.52
C PRO A 58 41.16 -28.48 -8.61
N THR A 59 40.35 -28.89 -9.59
CA THR A 59 38.89 -28.85 -9.47
C THR A 59 38.56 -29.76 -8.30
N SER A 60 38.76 -29.23 -7.11
CA SER A 60 38.20 -29.77 -5.89
C SER A 60 36.73 -29.45 -6.02
N THR A 61 36.01 -30.28 -6.78
CA THR A 61 34.58 -30.47 -6.61
C THR A 61 34.43 -30.75 -5.12
N PRO A 62 33.84 -29.84 -4.34
CA PRO A 62 33.76 -30.08 -2.92
C PRO A 62 32.99 -31.37 -2.76
N THR A 63 33.59 -32.35 -2.09
CA THR A 63 33.06 -33.72 -1.93
C THR A 63 31.74 -33.76 -1.14
N ASP A 64 31.20 -32.58 -0.80
CA ASP A 64 29.99 -32.33 -0.03
C ASP A 64 29.02 -31.36 -0.76
N LEU A 65 29.30 -31.01 -2.02
CA LEU A 65 28.40 -30.22 -2.86
C LEU A 65 27.57 -31.17 -3.74
N SER A 66 26.25 -31.04 -3.65
CA SER A 66 25.29 -31.74 -4.48
C SER A 66 25.60 -31.55 -5.97
N ASP A 67 25.44 -32.60 -6.77
CA ASP A 67 25.73 -32.60 -8.21
C ASP A 67 24.72 -31.82 -9.05
N GLU A 68 23.74 -31.17 -8.42
CA GLU A 68 22.73 -30.29 -9.02
C GLU A 68 23.32 -29.03 -9.70
N GLN A 69 24.61 -28.75 -9.52
CA GLN A 69 25.33 -27.68 -10.24
C GLN A 69 26.25 -28.21 -11.35
N ASN A 70 26.27 -29.52 -11.59
CA ASN A 70 27.03 -30.14 -12.68
C ASN A 70 26.10 -30.42 -13.88
N PHE A 71 26.29 -29.68 -14.97
CA PHE A 71 25.47 -29.80 -16.18
C PHE A 71 25.49 -31.21 -16.80
N GLU A 72 26.60 -31.93 -16.74
CA GLU A 72 26.69 -33.29 -17.27
C GLU A 72 25.88 -34.27 -16.41
N ALA A 73 25.99 -34.13 -15.08
CA ALA A 73 25.25 -34.95 -14.13
C ALA A 73 23.73 -34.73 -14.26
N VAL A 74 23.30 -33.47 -14.35
CA VAL A 74 21.88 -33.11 -14.53
C VAL A 74 21.36 -33.54 -15.90
N ALA A 75 22.10 -33.30 -16.98
CA ALA A 75 21.67 -33.70 -18.34
C ALA A 75 21.52 -35.22 -18.50
N SER A 76 22.30 -36.00 -17.74
CA SER A 76 22.14 -37.46 -17.73
C SER A 76 20.88 -37.95 -17.02
N ARG A 77 20.31 -37.16 -16.09
CA ARG A 77 19.15 -37.53 -15.25
C ARG A 77 17.84 -36.88 -15.69
N GLU A 78 17.90 -35.62 -16.11
CA GLU A 78 16.75 -34.81 -16.52
C GLU A 78 16.73 -34.68 -18.05
N SER A 79 16.10 -35.65 -18.71
CA SER A 79 15.91 -35.63 -20.17
C SER A 79 14.74 -34.75 -20.60
N ILE A 80 14.65 -34.42 -21.89
CA ILE A 80 13.54 -33.68 -22.49
C ILE A 80 12.21 -34.43 -22.30
N GLU A 81 12.23 -35.75 -22.34
CA GLU A 81 11.06 -36.61 -22.12
C GLU A 81 10.61 -36.57 -20.67
N SER A 82 11.53 -36.60 -19.71
CA SER A 82 11.25 -36.42 -18.28
C SER A 82 10.57 -35.08 -18.03
N ASP A 83 11.13 -34.01 -18.59
CA ASP A 83 10.60 -32.65 -18.43
C ASP A 83 9.21 -32.51 -19.06
N ARG A 84 9.01 -33.06 -20.26
CA ARG A 84 7.69 -33.13 -20.90
C ARG A 84 6.66 -33.83 -20.01
N ALA A 85 7.00 -34.98 -19.45
CA ALA A 85 6.08 -35.72 -18.57
C ALA A 85 5.73 -34.92 -17.30
N ARG A 86 6.68 -34.18 -16.74
CA ARG A 86 6.45 -33.29 -15.59
C ARG A 86 5.53 -32.12 -15.96
N LEU A 87 5.71 -31.51 -17.13
CA LEU A 87 4.85 -30.44 -17.63
C LEU A 87 3.43 -30.95 -17.92
N GLU A 88 3.29 -32.13 -18.52
CA GLU A 88 1.99 -32.78 -18.75
C GLU A 88 1.27 -33.07 -17.43
N ALA A 89 2.00 -33.58 -16.42
CA ALA A 89 1.47 -33.78 -15.08
C ALA A 89 1.00 -32.47 -14.43
N GLN A 90 1.79 -31.39 -14.54
CA GLN A 90 1.42 -30.06 -14.03
C GLN A 90 0.21 -29.47 -14.77
N GLN A 91 0.17 -29.60 -16.10
CA GLN A 91 -0.95 -29.16 -16.91
C GLN A 91 -2.24 -29.89 -16.55
N SER A 92 -2.17 -31.20 -16.26
CA SER A 92 -3.34 -31.98 -15.83
C SER A 92 -3.94 -31.51 -14.49
N GLN A 93 -3.15 -30.84 -13.67
CA GLN A 93 -3.55 -30.31 -12.36
C GLN A 93 -3.91 -28.81 -12.42
N TYR A 94 -3.66 -28.14 -13.54
CA TYR A 94 -3.90 -26.72 -13.67
C TYR A 94 -5.41 -26.42 -13.79
N VAL A 95 -5.92 -25.63 -12.84
CA VAL A 95 -7.31 -25.14 -12.85
C VAL A 95 -7.32 -23.63 -12.97
N ALA A 96 -7.80 -23.12 -14.10
CA ALA A 96 -8.05 -21.69 -14.28
C ALA A 96 -9.37 -21.31 -13.62
N ILE A 97 -9.31 -20.54 -12.52
CA ILE A 97 -10.50 -19.97 -11.88
C ILE A 97 -10.83 -18.64 -12.57
N ALA A 98 -11.94 -18.60 -13.30
CA ALA A 98 -12.42 -17.36 -13.89
C ALA A 98 -12.89 -16.38 -12.80
N PRO A 99 -12.64 -15.07 -12.95
CA PRO A 99 -13.17 -14.08 -12.02
C PRO A 99 -14.69 -14.13 -12.06
N GLN A 100 -15.33 -14.36 -10.91
CA GLN A 100 -16.78 -14.24 -10.80
C GLN A 100 -17.17 -12.76 -10.63
N PRO A 101 -18.28 -12.30 -11.25
CA PRO A 101 -18.81 -10.98 -10.99
C PRO A 101 -19.15 -10.85 -9.51
N LEU A 102 -18.86 -9.68 -8.94
CA LEU A 102 -19.30 -9.37 -7.59
C LEU A 102 -20.82 -9.57 -7.51
N PRO A 103 -21.34 -10.20 -6.44
CA PRO A 103 -22.77 -10.26 -6.21
C PRO A 103 -23.36 -8.87 -6.35
N GLY A 104 -24.48 -8.76 -7.10
CA GLY A 104 -25.24 -7.52 -7.13
C GLY A 104 -25.53 -7.10 -5.69
N ARG A 105 -25.36 -5.80 -5.39
CA ARG A 105 -25.53 -5.25 -4.04
C ARG A 105 -26.88 -5.75 -3.51
N MET A 106 -26.87 -6.70 -2.58
CA MET A 106 -28.10 -7.22 -2.02
C MET A 106 -28.81 -6.03 -1.40
N SER A 107 -30.04 -5.76 -1.87
CA SER A 107 -30.88 -4.68 -1.36
C SER A 107 -31.38 -5.05 0.04
N VAL A 108 -30.47 -5.25 0.98
CA VAL A 108 -30.75 -5.05 2.39
C VAL A 108 -31.17 -3.58 2.47
N PRO A 109 -32.36 -3.26 2.99
CA PRO A 109 -32.76 -1.89 3.16
C PRO A 109 -31.93 -1.30 4.30
N THR A 110 -30.68 -0.89 4.01
CA THR A 110 -29.74 -0.25 4.94
C THR A 110 -30.15 1.20 5.25
N GLY A 111 -31.43 1.53 5.07
CA GLY A 111 -31.94 2.90 5.10
C GLY A 111 -31.59 3.67 3.82
N PRO A 112 -32.01 4.94 3.76
CA PRO A 112 -31.67 5.85 2.67
C PRO A 112 -30.16 6.07 2.57
N ASN A 113 -29.65 6.14 1.35
CA ASN A 113 -28.24 6.42 1.10
C ASN A 113 -28.02 7.94 0.98
N ILE A 114 -27.32 8.52 1.96
CA ILE A 114 -27.02 9.95 1.99
C ILE A 114 -26.03 10.39 0.91
N VAL A 115 -25.17 9.49 0.44
CA VAL A 115 -24.21 9.78 -0.63
C VAL A 115 -24.93 9.93 -1.96
N SER A 116 -25.85 9.02 -2.30
CA SER A 116 -26.66 9.18 -3.51
C SER A 116 -27.50 10.45 -3.44
N TYR A 117 -28.08 10.75 -2.26
CA TYR A 117 -28.81 12.01 -2.06
C TYR A 117 -27.91 13.25 -2.26
N ALA A 118 -26.66 13.23 -1.79
CA ALA A 118 -25.70 14.31 -2.02
C ALA A 118 -25.42 14.55 -3.50
N LEU A 119 -25.34 13.46 -4.29
CA LEU A 119 -25.05 13.51 -5.72
C LEU A 119 -26.27 13.91 -6.57
N ASP A 120 -27.48 13.53 -6.15
CA ASP A 120 -28.72 13.85 -6.85
C ASP A 120 -29.18 15.30 -6.61
N THR A 121 -28.76 15.91 -5.50
CA THR A 121 -29.11 17.29 -5.13
C THR A 121 -28.08 18.29 -5.66
N THR A 122 -28.55 19.46 -6.08
CA THR A 122 -27.70 20.53 -6.66
C THR A 122 -27.69 21.82 -5.85
N ASN A 123 -28.65 22.00 -4.94
CA ASN A 123 -28.75 23.18 -4.09
C ASN A 123 -27.60 23.25 -3.07
N LYS A 124 -27.32 24.46 -2.60
CA LYS A 124 -26.30 24.74 -1.58
C LYS A 124 -26.87 24.59 -0.17
N PRO A 125 -26.03 24.29 0.84
CA PRO A 125 -26.42 24.43 2.24
C PRO A 125 -26.99 25.83 2.54
N GLY A 126 -28.12 25.88 3.23
CA GLY A 126 -28.91 27.07 3.54
C GLY A 126 -29.78 27.59 2.38
N GLU A 127 -29.73 26.99 1.19
CA GLU A 127 -30.59 27.36 0.07
C GLU A 127 -31.96 26.71 0.22
N GLN A 128 -32.97 27.49 0.62
CA GLN A 128 -34.33 26.98 0.82
C GLN A 128 -34.95 26.48 -0.49
N VAL A 129 -35.11 25.16 -0.61
CA VAL A 129 -35.81 24.48 -1.72
C VAL A 129 -37.20 24.03 -1.30
N TYR A 130 -37.39 23.73 -0.02
CA TYR A 130 -38.65 23.22 0.54
C TYR A 130 -39.28 24.24 1.48
N ARG A 131 -40.52 24.63 1.19
CA ARG A 131 -41.24 25.60 2.02
C ARG A 131 -41.52 25.02 3.41
N ARG A 132 -41.12 25.74 4.46
CA ARG A 132 -41.44 25.45 5.87
C ARG A 132 -42.31 26.57 6.43
N VAL A 133 -43.54 26.26 6.85
CA VAL A 133 -44.57 27.27 7.20
C VAL A 133 -44.81 27.46 8.70
N ASN A 134 -43.93 26.96 9.59
CA ASN A 134 -44.17 27.00 11.03
C ASN A 134 -43.14 27.88 11.77
N PRO A 135 -43.57 29.02 12.38
CA PRO A 135 -42.68 30.00 13.01
C PRO A 135 -42.09 29.57 14.36
N LEU A 136 -42.56 28.48 14.98
CA LEU A 136 -42.08 28.01 16.30
C LEU A 136 -41.03 26.88 16.21
N ARG A 137 -40.52 26.61 15.02
CA ARG A 137 -39.63 25.47 14.75
C ARG A 137 -38.19 25.63 15.23
N ASN A 138 -37.69 26.86 15.39
CA ASN A 138 -36.28 27.06 15.75
C ASN A 138 -35.96 26.56 17.17
N LEU A 139 -36.94 26.59 18.10
CA LEU A 139 -36.74 26.18 19.50
C LEU A 139 -36.60 24.66 19.70
N SER A 140 -37.02 23.83 18.73
CA SER A 140 -36.97 22.37 18.83
C SER A 140 -35.91 21.72 17.94
N HIS A 141 -35.32 22.47 17.00
CA HIS A 141 -34.30 21.98 16.06
C HIS A 141 -33.03 21.51 16.78
N GLU A 142 -32.40 22.37 17.58
CA GLU A 142 -31.15 22.05 18.29
C GLU A 142 -31.29 20.77 19.14
N ARG A 143 -32.40 20.64 19.87
CA ARG A 143 -32.70 19.45 20.68
C ARG A 143 -32.94 18.21 19.82
N ALA A 144 -33.56 18.37 18.65
CA ALA A 144 -33.79 17.26 17.73
C ALA A 144 -32.48 16.76 17.10
N CYS A 145 -31.58 17.68 16.74
CA CYS A 145 -30.25 17.36 16.21
C CYS A 145 -29.33 16.74 17.24
N ALA A 146 -29.38 17.20 18.49
CA ALA A 146 -28.60 16.64 19.60
C ALA A 146 -28.91 15.16 19.91
N ARG A 147 -29.95 14.57 19.31
CA ARG A 147 -30.27 13.13 19.44
C ARG A 147 -29.40 12.23 18.57
N PHE A 148 -28.71 12.79 17.58
CA PHE A 148 -27.89 12.04 16.63
C PHE A 148 -26.41 12.22 16.95
N ALA A 149 -25.63 11.16 16.76
CA ALA A 149 -24.19 11.19 17.00
C ALA A 149 -23.41 12.00 15.94
N SER A 150 -24.01 12.23 14.77
CA SER A 150 -23.41 12.98 13.67
C SER A 150 -24.49 13.57 12.74
N ALA A 151 -24.11 14.57 11.94
CA ALA A 151 -24.95 15.15 10.91
C ALA A 151 -25.34 14.09 9.84
N ASP A 152 -24.42 13.20 9.45
CA ASP A 152 -24.71 12.08 8.54
C ASP A 152 -25.85 11.21 9.07
N LYS A 153 -25.83 10.88 10.38
CA LYS A 153 -26.87 10.06 11.00
C LYS A 153 -28.21 10.80 11.09
N ALA A 154 -28.18 12.11 11.32
CA ALA A 154 -29.37 12.95 11.29
C ALA A 154 -29.97 12.98 9.87
N GLN A 155 -29.14 13.11 8.83
CA GLN A 155 -29.56 13.10 7.43
C GLN A 155 -30.16 11.75 7.02
N GLU A 156 -29.54 10.63 7.38
CA GLU A 156 -30.13 9.30 7.16
C GLU A 156 -31.52 9.19 7.80
N ALA A 157 -31.65 9.62 9.06
CA ALA A 157 -32.91 9.56 9.79
C ALA A 157 -33.97 10.53 9.27
N PHE A 158 -33.55 11.66 8.70
CA PHE A 158 -34.40 12.64 8.04
C PHE A 158 -34.99 12.06 6.75
N LEU A 159 -34.15 11.53 5.87
CA LEU A 159 -34.58 10.86 4.64
C LEU A 159 -35.48 9.65 4.96
N ALA A 160 -35.14 8.88 6.01
CA ALA A 160 -35.93 7.71 6.42
C ALA A 160 -37.31 8.09 6.96
N ALA A 161 -37.45 9.30 7.50
CA ALA A 161 -38.71 9.85 8.01
C ALA A 161 -39.57 10.54 6.93
N GLY A 162 -39.11 10.55 5.66
CA GLY A 162 -39.79 11.16 4.52
C GLY A 162 -39.32 12.58 4.16
N GLY A 163 -38.16 13.00 4.70
CA GLY A 163 -37.46 14.18 4.18
C GLY A 163 -36.98 13.93 2.73
N PRO A 164 -36.79 14.98 1.92
CA PRO A 164 -36.93 16.39 2.25
C PRO A 164 -38.35 16.98 2.14
N GLN A 165 -39.29 16.22 1.58
CA GLN A 165 -40.68 16.66 1.40
C GLN A 165 -41.39 16.85 2.75
N ARG A 166 -41.14 15.97 3.73
CA ARG A 166 -41.76 16.04 5.05
C ARG A 166 -40.73 16.01 6.18
N ASP A 167 -40.52 17.18 6.78
CA ASP A 167 -39.70 17.30 7.98
C ASP A 167 -40.53 17.11 9.27
N SER A 168 -40.93 15.87 9.55
CA SER A 168 -41.75 15.56 10.75
C SER A 168 -41.00 15.70 12.08
N LYS A 169 -39.67 15.62 12.06
CA LYS A 169 -38.80 15.64 13.24
C LYS A 169 -38.13 17.00 13.47
N ASN A 170 -38.41 17.98 12.62
CA ASN A 170 -37.83 19.32 12.71
C ASN A 170 -36.29 19.34 12.59
N LEU A 171 -35.76 18.53 11.68
CA LEU A 171 -34.33 18.38 11.46
C LEU A 171 -33.79 19.34 10.40
N ASP A 172 -34.66 19.89 9.55
CA ASP A 172 -34.34 20.81 8.45
C ASP A 172 -35.37 21.99 8.45
N PRO A 173 -35.24 22.93 9.41
CA PRO A 173 -36.19 24.02 9.60
C PRO A 173 -36.05 25.15 8.56
N ASP A 174 -34.87 25.31 7.97
CA ASP A 174 -34.58 26.23 6.87
C ASP A 174 -35.08 25.69 5.52
N GLY A 175 -35.22 24.37 5.40
CA GLY A 175 -35.84 23.73 4.24
C GLY A 175 -34.90 23.63 3.05
N ASP A 176 -33.60 23.53 3.30
CA ASP A 176 -32.60 23.29 2.26
C ASP A 176 -32.48 21.79 1.90
N GLY A 177 -33.17 20.91 2.65
CA GLY A 177 -33.12 19.47 2.44
C GLY A 177 -31.89 18.80 3.05
N PHE A 178 -31.12 19.52 3.88
CA PHE A 178 -29.94 19.05 4.58
C PHE A 178 -30.13 19.19 6.09
N ALA A 179 -30.45 18.09 6.74
CA ALA A 179 -30.76 18.04 8.16
C ALA A 179 -29.54 18.37 9.03
N CYS A 180 -29.77 19.14 10.09
CA CYS A 180 -28.80 19.37 11.17
C CYS A 180 -27.41 19.80 10.67
N GLU A 181 -27.39 20.77 9.75
CA GLU A 181 -26.16 21.34 9.15
C GLU A 181 -25.34 20.34 8.33
N TRP A 182 -25.97 19.24 7.87
CA TRP A 182 -25.30 18.26 7.03
C TRP A 182 -24.80 18.90 5.72
N ASN A 183 -23.54 18.63 5.36
CA ASN A 183 -22.90 19.23 4.19
C ASN A 183 -22.68 18.19 3.08
N PRO A 184 -23.32 18.32 1.90
CA PRO A 184 -23.15 17.38 0.79
C PRO A 184 -21.84 17.58 0.02
N ALA A 185 -21.13 18.71 0.21
CA ALA A 185 -19.98 19.08 -0.59
C ALA A 185 -18.86 18.02 -0.63
N PRO A 186 -18.46 17.38 0.49
CA PRO A 186 -17.42 16.35 0.46
C PRO A 186 -17.76 15.18 -0.47
N PHE A 187 -19.04 14.78 -0.54
CA PHE A 187 -19.49 13.69 -1.40
C PHE A 187 -19.52 14.10 -2.88
N ARG A 188 -19.89 15.35 -3.17
CA ARG A 188 -19.91 15.91 -4.54
C ARG A 188 -18.51 16.09 -5.12
N LEU A 189 -17.49 16.32 -4.30
CA LEU A 189 -16.10 16.49 -4.77
C LEU A 189 -15.50 15.19 -5.33
N VAL A 190 -15.84 14.03 -4.76
CA VAL A 190 -15.24 12.73 -5.15
C VAL A 190 -15.89 12.15 -6.41
N ALA A 191 -17.09 12.62 -6.76
CA ALA A 191 -17.79 12.16 -7.96
C ALA A 191 -17.35 12.88 -9.26
N ASN A 192 -16.58 13.97 -9.15
CA ASN A 192 -16.10 14.77 -10.28
C ASN A 192 -14.66 14.45 -10.67
#